data_AF-A0A524G5Y2-F1
#
_entry.id   AF-A0A524G5Y2-F1
#
_cell.length_a   1.000
_cell.length_b   1.000
_cell.length_c   1.000
_cell.angle_alpha   90.00
_cell.angle_beta   90.00
_cell.angle_gamma   90.00
#
_symmetry.space_group_name_H-M   'P 1'
#
loop_
_entity.id
_entity.type
_entity.pdbx_description
1 polymer ?
#
loop_
_entity_poly.entity_id
_entity_poly.type
_entity_poly.pdbx_seq_one_letter_code
_entity_poly.pdbx_strand_id
1 'polypeptide(L)'
;MDNQRLVLGILLVSMFLLIGTVTAQDDIVTNIPRTDEYLYSGETNSYVADLEAGHWTVVANLDPWYELEVKITVSWDISGSNIVTVSGNDAGNFPYADFTLNSSSIVYIAVSENSVYHDTSGYYDIGIYDDSHVPGILPSIVSNVPRTDEYLYSGSTNSYVTDLEAGHWTVVIEPDWDDIEVKITVSWDISGSNIIAVSGSGTGNHPRIDFTLNSSSTVYIAVSENSVYHDTSGYYDIGIYDDSHVPGFLASLDEDDWIFIIIIVVTFVPICIGSLASYISGRKGREVYESIAVEAPIHVIPDKHQKSIQSHGSQTTTVRLPLKCPSCGAEVSHEGVDWVGPLEAKCGYCGGTMRATFERV
;
A
#
# COMPACT_ATOMS: atom_id res chain seq x y z
N MET A 1 -84.79 -5.83 -15.97
CA MET A 1 -83.85 -4.72 -16.25
C MET A 1 -82.59 -4.78 -15.39
N ASP A 2 -82.46 -5.73 -14.44
CA ASP A 2 -81.34 -5.71 -13.49
C ASP A 2 -80.04 -6.37 -13.98
N ASN A 3 -80.11 -7.38 -14.85
CA ASN A 3 -78.91 -8.08 -15.33
C ASN A 3 -78.03 -7.21 -16.25
N GLN A 4 -78.62 -6.28 -17.02
CA GLN A 4 -77.83 -5.38 -17.88
C GLN A 4 -77.00 -4.36 -17.09
N ARG A 5 -77.50 -3.91 -15.93
CA ARG A 5 -76.77 -2.96 -15.07
C ARG A 5 -75.60 -3.63 -14.35
N LEU A 6 -75.77 -4.90 -13.96
CA LEU A 6 -74.70 -5.69 -13.35
C LEU A 6 -73.56 -5.99 -14.34
N VAL A 7 -73.90 -6.39 -15.57
CA VAL A 7 -72.90 -6.68 -16.61
C VAL A 7 -72.14 -5.43 -17.02
N LEU A 8 -72.82 -4.28 -17.14
CA LEU A 8 -72.16 -3.00 -17.44
C LEU A 8 -71.23 -2.56 -16.28
N GLY A 9 -71.64 -2.79 -15.03
CA GLY A 9 -70.82 -2.49 -13.85
C GLY A 9 -69.56 -3.35 -13.79
N ILE A 10 -69.67 -4.66 -14.08
CA ILE A 10 -68.52 -5.56 -14.12
C ILE A 10 -67.57 -5.17 -15.27
N LEU A 11 -68.10 -4.83 -16.45
CA LEU A 11 -67.28 -4.39 -17.59
C LEU A 11 -66.55 -3.07 -17.33
N LEU A 12 -67.18 -2.12 -16.62
CA LEU A 12 -66.53 -0.87 -16.24
C LEU A 12 -65.44 -1.10 -15.20
N VAL A 13 -65.70 -1.92 -14.19
CA VAL A 13 -64.68 -2.25 -13.16
C VAL A 13 -63.53 -3.07 -13.78
N SER A 14 -63.81 -4.00 -14.69
CA SER A 14 -62.77 -4.75 -15.39
C SER A 14 -61.99 -3.89 -16.39
N MET A 15 -62.62 -2.92 -17.04
CA MET A 15 -61.93 -1.94 -17.90
C MET A 15 -61.03 -1.01 -17.08
N PHE A 16 -61.43 -0.60 -15.87
CA PHE A 16 -60.58 0.18 -14.96
C PHE A 16 -59.46 -0.66 -14.32
N LEU A 17 -59.67 -1.95 -14.09
CA LEU A 17 -58.62 -2.88 -13.63
C LEU A 17 -57.67 -3.32 -14.76
N LEU A 18 -58.10 -3.22 -16.02
CA LEU A 18 -57.28 -3.44 -17.23
C LEU A 18 -56.55 -2.18 -17.70
N ILE A 19 -56.82 -1.00 -17.11
CA ILE A 19 -55.80 0.05 -16.99
C ILE A 19 -54.81 -0.42 -15.89
N GLY A 20 -54.31 -1.65 -16.07
CA GLY A 20 -53.08 -2.07 -15.43
C GLY A 20 -52.03 -1.10 -15.92
N THR A 21 -51.24 -0.61 -14.97
CA THR A 21 -50.09 0.25 -15.17
C THR A 21 -49.33 -0.17 -16.42
N VAL A 22 -49.62 0.46 -17.55
CA VAL A 22 -48.68 0.50 -18.66
C VAL A 22 -47.57 1.36 -18.09
N THR A 23 -46.57 0.72 -17.49
CA THR A 23 -45.33 1.39 -17.15
C THR A 23 -44.87 1.98 -18.47
N ALA A 24 -44.98 3.30 -18.59
CA ALA A 24 -44.48 4.00 -19.75
C ALA A 24 -43.00 3.66 -19.79
N GLN A 25 -42.58 2.89 -20.79
CA GLN A 25 -41.16 2.70 -21.01
C GLN A 25 -40.61 4.05 -21.42
N ASP A 26 -39.59 4.44 -20.70
CA ASP A 26 -39.01 5.74 -20.80
C ASP A 26 -37.86 5.67 -21.83
N ASP A 27 -38.00 6.40 -22.92
CA ASP A 27 -36.98 6.45 -23.97
C ASP A 27 -35.72 7.11 -23.40
N ILE A 28 -34.55 6.49 -23.61
CA ILE A 28 -33.25 7.11 -23.42
C ILE A 28 -32.78 7.64 -24.77
N VAL A 29 -32.44 8.93 -24.80
CA VAL A 29 -31.80 9.56 -25.95
C VAL A 29 -30.29 9.33 -25.84
N THR A 30 -29.66 8.83 -26.92
CA THR A 30 -28.22 8.60 -26.96
C THR A 30 -27.45 9.88 -26.63
N ASN A 31 -26.38 9.73 -25.84
CA ASN A 31 -25.49 10.81 -25.42
C ASN A 31 -26.16 11.92 -24.58
N ILE A 32 -27.38 11.70 -24.08
CA ILE A 32 -28.07 12.63 -23.17
C ILE A 32 -28.54 11.84 -21.94
N PRO A 33 -27.94 12.06 -20.76
CA PRO A 33 -28.39 11.37 -19.56
C PRO A 33 -29.80 11.81 -19.17
N ARG A 34 -30.57 10.86 -18.64
CA ARG A 34 -31.71 11.13 -17.78
C ARG A 34 -31.20 11.35 -16.37
N THR A 35 -31.73 12.36 -15.70
CA THR A 35 -31.26 12.75 -14.37
C THR A 35 -32.34 12.55 -13.31
N ASP A 36 -31.90 12.42 -12.05
CA ASP A 36 -32.79 12.29 -10.88
C ASP A 36 -33.75 11.08 -10.95
N GLU A 37 -33.32 10.00 -11.58
CA GLU A 37 -34.05 8.73 -11.55
C GLU A 37 -33.94 8.12 -10.16
N TYR A 38 -35.02 7.55 -9.63
CA TYR A 38 -35.02 6.94 -8.30
C TYR A 38 -35.24 5.43 -8.41
N LEU A 39 -34.45 4.65 -7.68
CA LEU A 39 -34.59 3.20 -7.58
C LEU A 39 -34.93 2.81 -6.16
N TYR A 40 -36.10 2.18 -5.97
CA TYR A 40 -36.47 1.58 -4.69
C TYR A 40 -35.82 0.20 -4.55
N SER A 41 -35.65 -0.27 -3.30
CA SER A 41 -35.00 -1.55 -3.07
C SER A 41 -35.83 -2.73 -3.62
N GLY A 42 -35.15 -3.67 -4.29
CA GLY A 42 -35.78 -4.76 -5.01
C GLY A 42 -36.58 -4.37 -6.27
N GLU A 43 -36.57 -3.09 -6.67
CA GLU A 43 -37.25 -2.64 -7.90
C GLU A 43 -36.30 -2.64 -9.11
N THR A 44 -36.88 -2.39 -10.28
CA THR A 44 -36.17 -2.30 -11.55
C THR A 44 -36.79 -1.21 -12.40
N ASN A 45 -35.98 -0.25 -12.83
CA ASN A 45 -36.40 0.72 -13.84
C ASN A 45 -36.05 0.16 -15.23
N SER A 46 -36.92 0.41 -16.20
CA SER A 46 -36.77 -0.11 -17.57
C SER A 46 -36.80 1.02 -18.58
N TYR A 47 -35.83 0.99 -19.48
CA TYR A 47 -35.60 1.99 -20.51
C TYR A 47 -35.48 1.33 -21.88
N VAL A 48 -35.65 2.12 -22.93
CA VAL A 48 -35.50 1.68 -24.31
C VAL A 48 -34.66 2.68 -25.09
N ALA A 49 -33.81 2.19 -25.99
CA ALA A 49 -32.99 3.02 -26.87
C ALA A 49 -32.95 2.42 -28.28
N ASP A 50 -33.06 3.29 -29.29
CA ASP A 50 -32.83 2.94 -30.70
C ASP A 50 -31.40 3.36 -31.07
N LEU A 51 -30.56 2.38 -31.39
CA LEU A 51 -29.12 2.56 -31.50
C LEU A 51 -28.64 2.18 -32.90
N GLU A 52 -27.61 2.87 -33.37
CA GLU A 52 -26.91 2.48 -34.60
C GLU A 52 -25.92 1.33 -34.37
N ALA A 53 -25.41 0.75 -35.46
CA ALA A 53 -24.30 -0.21 -35.37
C ALA A 53 -23.07 0.49 -34.77
N GLY A 54 -22.43 -0.13 -33.78
CA GLY A 54 -21.32 0.48 -33.06
C GLY A 54 -21.09 -0.14 -31.68
N HIS A 55 -20.09 0.37 -30.98
CA HIS A 55 -19.87 0.08 -29.56
C HIS A 55 -20.63 1.10 -28.71
N TRP A 56 -21.24 0.62 -27.64
CA TRP A 56 -22.10 1.41 -26.76
C TRP A 56 -21.85 1.02 -25.31
N THR A 57 -21.93 2.03 -24.44
CA THR A 57 -21.80 1.90 -22.99
C THR A 57 -23.04 2.51 -22.33
N VAL A 58 -23.75 1.72 -21.53
CA VAL A 58 -24.75 2.26 -20.59
C VAL A 58 -24.02 2.62 -19.30
N VAL A 59 -24.28 3.81 -18.75
CA VAL A 59 -23.75 4.22 -17.45
C VAL A 59 -24.87 4.70 -16.55
N ALA A 60 -24.87 4.23 -15.31
CA ALA A 60 -25.69 4.73 -14.20
C ALA A 60 -24.78 5.47 -13.21
N ASN A 61 -24.82 6.79 -13.19
CA ASN A 61 -24.08 7.61 -12.23
C ASN A 61 -24.89 7.72 -10.94
N LEU A 62 -24.39 7.13 -9.86
CA LEU A 62 -25.14 7.00 -8.62
C LEU A 62 -24.86 8.17 -7.70
N ASP A 63 -25.89 8.61 -6.98
CA ASP A 63 -25.69 9.59 -5.93
C ASP A 63 -24.95 8.92 -4.74
N PRO A 64 -23.75 9.40 -4.36
CA PRO A 64 -22.93 8.80 -3.31
C PRO A 64 -23.60 8.82 -1.92
N TRP A 65 -24.64 9.62 -1.71
CA TRP A 65 -25.35 9.69 -0.42
C TRP A 65 -26.21 8.45 -0.11
N TYR A 66 -26.50 7.62 -1.12
CA TYR A 66 -27.55 6.60 -1.00
C TYR A 66 -27.05 5.15 -0.88
N GLU A 67 -25.73 4.91 -0.94
CA GLU A 67 -25.14 3.55 -0.95
C GLU A 67 -25.86 2.62 -1.95
N LEU A 68 -26.38 3.18 -3.04
CA LEU A 68 -27.19 2.45 -4.00
C LEU A 68 -26.29 1.46 -4.74
N GLU A 69 -26.67 0.19 -4.78
CA GLU A 69 -25.99 -0.83 -5.55
C GLU A 69 -26.86 -1.20 -6.76
N VAL A 70 -26.35 -0.96 -7.97
CA VAL A 70 -27.12 -1.22 -9.19
C VAL A 70 -26.50 -2.32 -10.05
N LYS A 71 -27.35 -2.93 -10.86
CA LYS A 71 -26.99 -3.82 -11.96
C LYS A 71 -27.73 -3.41 -13.23
N ILE A 72 -26.99 -3.34 -14.32
CA ILE A 72 -27.50 -2.98 -15.63
C ILE A 72 -27.57 -4.25 -16.48
N THR A 73 -28.75 -4.51 -17.04
CA THR A 73 -28.97 -5.58 -18.01
C THR A 73 -29.43 -4.97 -19.32
N VAL A 74 -28.73 -5.25 -20.40
CA VAL A 74 -29.12 -4.85 -21.76
C VAL A 74 -29.62 -6.08 -22.50
N SER A 75 -30.78 -5.99 -23.14
CA SER A 75 -31.44 -7.11 -23.82
C SER A 75 -32.10 -6.69 -25.13
N TRP A 76 -32.34 -7.66 -26.00
CA TRP A 76 -33.05 -7.44 -27.27
C TRP A 76 -34.58 -7.40 -27.11
N ASP A 77 -35.09 -7.71 -25.93
CA ASP A 77 -36.53 -7.81 -25.69
C ASP A 77 -36.91 -7.31 -24.29
N ILE A 78 -38.14 -6.81 -24.16
CA ILE A 78 -38.67 -6.23 -22.92
C ILE A 78 -38.68 -7.18 -21.71
N SER A 79 -38.69 -8.50 -21.92
CA SER A 79 -38.74 -9.45 -20.80
C SER A 79 -37.37 -9.68 -20.16
N GLY A 80 -36.29 -9.13 -20.74
CA GLY A 80 -34.93 -9.34 -20.28
C GLY A 80 -34.39 -10.75 -20.54
N SER A 81 -35.07 -11.56 -21.37
CA SER A 81 -34.69 -12.97 -21.60
C SER A 81 -33.56 -13.13 -22.63
N ASN A 82 -33.53 -12.28 -23.64
CA ASN A 82 -32.53 -12.28 -24.71
C ASN A 82 -31.44 -11.24 -24.40
N ILE A 83 -30.60 -11.57 -23.42
CA ILE A 83 -29.56 -10.68 -22.88
C ILE A 83 -28.46 -10.44 -23.93
N VAL A 84 -28.11 -9.16 -24.11
CA VAL A 84 -26.93 -8.70 -24.85
C VAL A 84 -25.71 -8.67 -23.93
N THR A 85 -25.83 -7.96 -22.81
CA THR A 85 -24.75 -7.77 -21.83
C THR A 85 -25.33 -7.50 -20.43
N VAL A 86 -24.50 -7.69 -19.41
CA VAL A 86 -24.81 -7.43 -18.01
C VAL A 86 -23.58 -6.82 -17.35
N SER A 87 -23.75 -5.76 -16.55
CA SER A 87 -22.64 -5.03 -15.91
C SER A 87 -21.87 -5.81 -14.84
N GLY A 88 -22.37 -6.97 -14.40
CA GLY A 88 -21.75 -7.83 -13.39
C GLY A 88 -22.56 -9.10 -13.12
N ASN A 89 -21.92 -10.11 -12.51
CA ASN A 89 -22.55 -11.39 -12.21
C ASN A 89 -22.88 -11.59 -10.72
N ASP A 90 -22.23 -10.82 -9.85
CA ASP A 90 -22.34 -10.96 -8.40
C ASP A 90 -23.18 -9.82 -7.79
N ALA A 91 -23.34 -9.82 -6.46
CA ALA A 91 -23.91 -8.69 -5.74
C ALA A 91 -22.89 -7.54 -5.64
N GLY A 92 -23.38 -6.33 -5.43
CA GLY A 92 -22.55 -5.12 -5.39
C GLY A 92 -22.90 -4.14 -6.49
N ASN A 93 -22.05 -3.12 -6.63
CA ASN A 93 -22.32 -2.00 -7.51
C ASN A 93 -21.65 -2.16 -8.89
N PHE A 94 -22.46 -2.28 -9.94
CA PHE A 94 -22.03 -2.42 -11.33
C PHE A 94 -22.67 -1.34 -12.22
N PRO A 95 -22.20 -0.09 -12.16
CA PRO A 95 -22.86 1.05 -12.76
C PRO A 95 -22.63 1.20 -14.28
N TYR A 96 -21.99 0.24 -14.96
CA TYR A 96 -21.71 0.35 -16.40
C TYR A 96 -21.83 -0.98 -17.14
N ALA A 97 -22.44 -0.98 -18.33
CA ALA A 97 -22.54 -2.16 -19.19
C ALA A 97 -22.13 -1.83 -20.63
N ASP A 98 -21.16 -2.57 -21.16
CA ASP A 98 -20.62 -2.40 -22.51
C ASP A 98 -21.12 -3.49 -23.46
N PHE A 99 -21.37 -3.10 -24.71
CA PHE A 99 -21.76 -4.02 -25.77
C PHE A 99 -21.49 -3.46 -27.16
N THR A 100 -21.49 -4.35 -28.15
CA THR A 100 -21.36 -3.98 -29.57
C THR A 100 -22.58 -4.44 -30.35
N LEU A 101 -23.08 -3.55 -31.20
CA LEU A 101 -24.15 -3.81 -32.15
C LEU A 101 -23.60 -3.94 -33.56
N ASN A 102 -23.90 -5.05 -34.22
CA ASN A 102 -23.49 -5.28 -35.62
C ASN A 102 -24.38 -4.54 -36.63
N SER A 103 -25.56 -4.10 -36.21
CA SER A 103 -26.55 -3.38 -37.01
C SER A 103 -27.36 -2.46 -36.11
N SER A 104 -27.99 -1.44 -36.68
CA SER A 104 -28.94 -0.61 -35.92
C SER A 104 -30.08 -1.46 -35.37
N SER A 105 -30.38 -1.29 -34.08
CA SER A 105 -31.31 -2.13 -33.34
C SER A 105 -31.87 -1.38 -32.13
N ILE A 106 -33.08 -1.75 -31.73
CA ILE A 106 -33.66 -1.34 -30.45
C ILE A 106 -33.13 -2.26 -29.36
N VAL A 107 -32.69 -1.69 -28.25
CA VAL A 107 -32.31 -2.41 -27.03
C VAL A 107 -33.16 -1.97 -25.85
N TYR A 108 -33.35 -2.90 -24.91
CA TYR A 108 -34.05 -2.69 -23.65
C TYR A 108 -33.03 -2.75 -22.52
N ILE A 109 -33.03 -1.71 -21.69
CA ILE A 109 -32.07 -1.52 -20.61
C ILE A 109 -32.85 -1.61 -19.31
N ALA A 110 -32.44 -2.51 -18.42
CA ALA A 110 -32.99 -2.62 -17.08
C ALA A 110 -31.92 -2.22 -16.07
N VAL A 111 -32.25 -1.29 -15.17
CA VAL A 111 -31.44 -0.95 -14.00
C VAL A 111 -32.16 -1.49 -12.78
N SER A 112 -31.58 -2.51 -12.16
CA SER A 112 -32.13 -3.17 -10.98
C SER A 112 -31.23 -2.96 -9.77
N GLU A 113 -31.83 -2.91 -8.59
CA GLU A 113 -31.09 -2.91 -7.34
C GLU A 113 -30.38 -4.27 -7.15
N ASN A 114 -29.14 -4.26 -6.67
CA ASN A 114 -28.25 -5.43 -6.70
C ASN A 114 -27.53 -5.71 -5.36
N SER A 115 -28.07 -5.23 -4.23
CA SER A 115 -27.52 -5.60 -2.93
C SER A 115 -27.91 -7.02 -2.54
N VAL A 116 -27.05 -7.65 -1.72
CA VAL A 116 -27.31 -8.99 -1.17
C VAL A 116 -28.61 -9.03 -0.35
N TYR A 117 -28.96 -7.91 0.29
CA TYR A 117 -30.06 -7.81 1.24
C TYR A 117 -31.28 -7.09 0.68
N HIS A 118 -31.21 -6.57 -0.55
CA HIS A 118 -32.24 -5.75 -1.17
C HIS A 118 -32.69 -4.58 -0.29
N ASP A 119 -31.73 -3.86 0.26
CA ASP A 119 -31.93 -2.81 1.26
C ASP A 119 -31.39 -1.44 0.82
N THR A 120 -30.86 -1.36 -0.40
CA THR A 120 -30.35 -0.10 -0.96
C THR A 120 -31.42 0.60 -1.79
N SER A 121 -31.46 1.93 -1.75
CA SER A 121 -32.38 2.74 -2.56
C SER A 121 -31.81 4.13 -2.72
N GLY A 122 -31.97 4.75 -3.88
CA GLY A 122 -31.28 6.02 -4.14
C GLY A 122 -31.60 6.67 -5.47
N TYR A 123 -31.03 7.86 -5.63
CA TYR A 123 -31.06 8.57 -6.91
C TYR A 123 -29.86 8.21 -7.78
N TYR A 124 -30.08 8.24 -9.08
CA TYR A 124 -29.04 8.07 -10.09
C TYR A 124 -29.41 8.80 -11.38
N ASP A 125 -28.39 9.06 -12.19
CA ASP A 125 -28.54 9.49 -13.57
C ASP A 125 -28.21 8.31 -14.48
N ILE A 126 -28.91 8.14 -15.60
CA ILE A 126 -28.62 7.08 -16.57
C ILE A 126 -28.45 7.64 -17.98
N GLY A 127 -27.41 7.19 -18.67
CA GLY A 127 -27.23 7.50 -20.09
C GLY A 127 -26.67 6.31 -20.86
N ILE A 128 -26.78 6.39 -22.18
CA ILE A 128 -26.15 5.46 -23.11
C ILE A 128 -25.31 6.25 -24.11
N TYR A 129 -24.06 5.80 -24.29
CA TYR A 129 -23.03 6.59 -24.95
C TYR A 129 -22.28 5.75 -25.97
N ASP A 130 -21.94 6.37 -27.09
CA ASP A 130 -20.96 5.82 -28.02
C ASP A 130 -19.52 6.14 -27.55
N ASP A 131 -18.52 5.48 -28.12
CA ASP A 131 -17.11 5.65 -27.77
C ASP A 131 -16.61 7.10 -27.80
N SER A 132 -17.21 7.96 -28.63
CA SER A 132 -16.80 9.37 -28.72
C SER A 132 -17.36 10.24 -27.61
N HIS A 133 -18.35 9.74 -26.85
CA HIS A 133 -19.03 10.46 -25.77
C HIS A 133 -18.84 9.82 -24.38
N VAL A 134 -18.26 8.61 -24.29
CA VAL A 134 -17.80 8.02 -23.01
C VAL A 134 -16.83 8.92 -22.20
N PRO A 135 -15.89 9.69 -22.81
CA PRO A 135 -14.86 10.45 -22.08
C PRO A 135 -15.35 11.55 -21.12
N GLY A 136 -16.67 11.81 -21.02
CA GLY A 136 -17.23 12.77 -20.08
C GLY A 136 -17.84 12.17 -18.80
N ILE A 137 -17.98 10.84 -18.71
CA ILE A 137 -18.75 10.20 -17.63
C ILE A 137 -17.86 9.46 -16.65
N LEU A 138 -16.82 8.78 -17.15
CA LEU A 138 -15.79 8.25 -16.27
C LEU A 138 -14.94 9.41 -15.74
N PRO A 139 -14.61 9.42 -14.45
CA PRO A 139 -13.65 10.37 -13.92
C PRO A 139 -12.33 10.27 -14.70
N SER A 140 -11.99 11.35 -15.40
CA SER A 140 -10.73 11.42 -16.14
C SER A 140 -9.58 11.60 -15.16
N ILE A 141 -8.52 10.81 -15.32
CA ILE A 141 -7.24 11.00 -14.62
C ILE A 141 -6.31 11.76 -15.56
N VAL A 142 -5.83 12.92 -15.11
CA VAL A 142 -4.78 13.66 -15.82
C VAL A 142 -3.43 13.06 -15.43
N SER A 143 -2.62 12.68 -16.41
CA SER A 143 -1.28 12.13 -16.16
C SER A 143 -0.45 13.06 -15.28
N ASN A 144 0.23 12.49 -14.29
CA ASN A 144 1.08 13.18 -13.31
C ASN A 144 0.33 14.15 -12.37
N VAL A 145 -1.00 14.04 -12.27
CA VAL A 145 -1.82 14.79 -11.32
C VAL A 145 -2.75 13.80 -10.61
N PRO A 146 -2.57 13.53 -9.30
CA PRO A 146 -3.46 12.63 -8.59
C PRO A 146 -4.87 13.22 -8.51
N ARG A 147 -5.86 12.34 -8.53
CA ARG A 147 -7.20 12.62 -8.05
C ARG A 147 -7.25 12.27 -6.57
N THR A 148 -7.84 13.14 -5.77
CA THR A 148 -7.90 12.97 -4.33
C THR A 148 -9.31 12.67 -3.85
N ASP A 149 -9.42 12.10 -2.65
CA ASP A 149 -10.68 11.87 -1.94
C ASP A 149 -11.66 10.96 -2.73
N GLU A 150 -11.15 10.01 -3.50
CA GLU A 150 -11.98 9.02 -4.17
C GLU A 150 -12.42 7.95 -3.16
N TYR A 151 -13.67 7.51 -3.19
CA TYR A 151 -14.17 6.53 -2.21
C TYR A 151 -14.46 5.18 -2.88
N LEU A 152 -13.90 4.09 -2.32
CA LEU A 152 -14.21 2.72 -2.74
C LEU A 152 -15.15 2.08 -1.73
N TYR A 153 -16.32 1.65 -2.17
CA TYR A 153 -17.25 0.86 -1.36
C TYR A 153 -16.83 -0.61 -1.34
N SER A 154 -17.26 -1.35 -0.32
CA SER A 154 -16.88 -2.77 -0.20
C SER A 154 -17.49 -3.62 -1.32
N GLY A 155 -16.70 -4.52 -1.89
CA GLY A 155 -17.08 -5.31 -3.08
C GLY A 155 -17.30 -4.50 -4.37
N SER A 156 -17.04 -3.19 -4.38
CA SER A 156 -17.27 -2.33 -5.55
C SER A 156 -16.04 -2.20 -6.45
N THR A 157 -16.26 -1.62 -7.62
CA THR A 157 -15.18 -1.23 -8.55
C THR A 157 -15.41 0.18 -9.06
N ASN A 158 -14.41 1.05 -8.92
CA ASN A 158 -14.37 2.36 -9.53
C ASN A 158 -13.60 2.29 -10.86
N SER A 159 -14.13 2.93 -11.90
CA SER A 159 -13.49 2.95 -13.22
C SER A 159 -13.07 4.37 -13.60
N TYR A 160 -11.89 4.47 -14.21
CA TYR A 160 -11.27 5.71 -14.65
C TYR A 160 -10.82 5.61 -16.10
N VAL A 161 -10.67 6.74 -16.75
CA VAL A 161 -10.18 6.83 -18.14
C VAL A 161 -9.07 7.86 -18.26
N THR A 162 -8.07 7.57 -19.08
CA THR A 162 -6.98 8.51 -19.36
C THR A 162 -6.36 8.26 -20.73
N ASP A 163 -5.96 9.34 -21.39
CA ASP A 163 -5.20 9.31 -22.64
C ASP A 163 -3.72 9.42 -22.33
N LEU A 164 -2.95 8.41 -22.73
CA LEU A 164 -1.53 8.34 -22.42
C LEU A 164 -0.69 8.31 -23.69
N GLU A 165 0.51 8.86 -23.61
CA GLU A 165 1.51 8.72 -24.66
C GLU A 165 2.19 7.34 -24.62
N ALA A 166 2.86 6.98 -25.71
CA ALA A 166 3.71 5.79 -25.75
C ALA A 166 4.82 5.90 -24.69
N GLY A 167 4.97 4.90 -23.84
CA GLY A 167 5.91 4.95 -22.73
C GLY A 167 5.62 3.94 -21.64
N HIS A 168 6.41 4.03 -20.57
CA HIS A 168 6.18 3.29 -19.33
C HIS A 168 5.37 4.15 -18.37
N TRP A 169 4.39 3.54 -17.72
CA TRP A 169 3.45 4.20 -16.83
C TRP A 169 3.23 3.36 -15.57
N THR A 170 3.03 4.06 -14.45
CA THR A 170 2.71 3.47 -13.16
C THR A 170 1.38 4.04 -12.68
N VAL A 171 0.40 3.19 -12.38
CA VAL A 171 -0.76 3.58 -11.57
C VAL A 171 -0.42 3.35 -10.11
N VAL A 172 -0.67 4.35 -9.28
CA VAL A 172 -0.50 4.30 -7.83
C VAL A 172 -1.82 4.68 -7.17
N ILE A 173 -2.21 3.88 -6.18
CA ILE A 173 -3.29 4.19 -5.26
C ILE A 173 -2.67 4.44 -3.90
N GLU A 174 -3.00 5.57 -3.29
CA GLU A 174 -2.56 5.95 -1.96
C GLU A 174 -3.80 5.91 -1.06
N PRO A 175 -4.00 4.82 -0.30
CA PRO A 175 -5.15 4.73 0.59
C PRO A 175 -4.99 5.68 1.79
N ASP A 176 -6.04 6.42 2.13
CA ASP A 176 -6.01 7.36 3.26
C ASP A 176 -5.96 6.63 4.62
N TRP A 177 -6.39 5.37 4.67
CA TRP A 177 -6.49 4.56 5.89
C TRP A 177 -5.99 3.13 5.63
N ASP A 178 -5.44 2.51 6.67
CA ASP A 178 -4.69 1.24 6.61
C ASP A 178 -5.49 0.01 6.13
N ASP A 179 -6.81 0.10 6.01
CA ASP A 179 -7.67 -1.08 5.90
C ASP A 179 -8.23 -1.35 4.48
N ILE A 180 -8.06 -0.44 3.52
CA ILE A 180 -8.55 -0.69 2.15
C ILE A 180 -7.61 -1.63 1.40
N GLU A 181 -8.16 -2.75 0.91
CA GLU A 181 -7.44 -3.70 0.09
C GLU A 181 -7.88 -3.51 -1.37
N VAL A 182 -7.00 -2.95 -2.20
CA VAL A 182 -7.34 -2.65 -3.61
C VAL A 182 -6.63 -3.56 -4.59
N LYS A 183 -7.24 -3.71 -5.76
CA LYS A 183 -6.65 -4.31 -6.95
C LYS A 183 -6.93 -3.44 -8.16
N ILE A 184 -5.89 -3.25 -8.96
CA ILE A 184 -5.88 -2.37 -10.12
C ILE A 184 -5.83 -3.23 -11.37
N THR A 185 -6.75 -3.00 -12.28
CA THR A 185 -6.74 -3.59 -13.63
C THR A 185 -6.66 -2.47 -14.65
N VAL A 186 -5.66 -2.55 -15.54
CA VAL A 186 -5.51 -1.63 -16.65
C VAL A 186 -5.88 -2.36 -17.94
N SER A 187 -6.77 -1.80 -18.75
CA SER A 187 -7.31 -2.43 -19.96
C SER A 187 -7.44 -1.43 -21.11
N TRP A 188 -7.59 -1.97 -22.33
CA TRP A 188 -7.89 -1.18 -23.53
C TRP A 188 -9.37 -0.82 -23.67
N ASP A 189 -10.21 -1.44 -22.86
CA ASP A 189 -11.67 -1.30 -22.86
C ASP A 189 -12.20 -1.19 -21.42
N ILE A 190 -13.31 -0.48 -21.26
CA ILE A 190 -13.97 -0.26 -19.97
C ILE A 190 -14.51 -1.56 -19.34
N SER A 191 -14.87 -2.56 -20.15
CA SER A 191 -15.35 -3.86 -19.63
C SER A 191 -14.26 -4.71 -18.95
N GLY A 192 -12.99 -4.33 -19.10
CA GLY A 192 -11.86 -5.08 -18.54
C GLY A 192 -11.57 -6.39 -19.26
N SER A 193 -12.09 -6.60 -20.47
CA SER A 193 -11.90 -7.85 -21.22
C SER A 193 -10.55 -7.91 -21.94
N ASN A 194 -10.02 -6.76 -22.34
CA ASN A 194 -8.75 -6.60 -23.05
C ASN A 194 -7.69 -6.02 -22.11
N ILE A 195 -7.28 -6.85 -21.14
CA ILE A 195 -6.37 -6.49 -20.06
C ILE A 195 -4.95 -6.22 -20.59
N ILE A 196 -4.39 -5.09 -20.17
CA ILE A 196 -2.97 -4.72 -20.34
C ILE A 196 -2.16 -5.27 -19.16
N ALA A 197 -2.61 -5.00 -17.93
CA ALA A 197 -1.91 -5.40 -16.71
C ALA A 197 -2.87 -5.50 -15.50
N VAL A 198 -2.53 -6.33 -14.50
CA VAL A 198 -3.24 -6.44 -13.21
C VAL A 198 -2.27 -6.34 -12.03
N SER A 199 -2.64 -5.61 -10.96
CA SER A 199 -1.81 -5.47 -9.76
C SER A 199 -1.93 -6.72 -8.89
N GLY A 200 -0.90 -7.56 -8.90
CA GLY A 200 -0.83 -8.76 -8.07
C GLY A 200 -1.79 -9.90 -8.47
N SER A 201 -1.90 -10.89 -7.59
CA SER A 201 -2.72 -12.09 -7.79
C SER A 201 -3.32 -12.54 -6.47
N GLY A 202 -4.61 -12.85 -6.45
CA GLY A 202 -5.34 -13.23 -5.24
C GLY A 202 -5.90 -12.01 -4.50
N THR A 203 -6.25 -12.22 -3.23
CA THR A 203 -6.80 -11.22 -2.30
C THR A 203 -5.67 -10.49 -1.57
N GLY A 204 -5.94 -9.27 -1.12
CA GLY A 204 -5.01 -8.41 -0.39
C GLY A 204 -4.75 -7.08 -1.11
N ASN A 205 -3.92 -6.24 -0.50
CA ASN A 205 -3.66 -4.89 -1.00
C ASN A 205 -2.58 -4.87 -2.11
N HIS A 206 -2.96 -4.42 -3.30
CA HIS A 206 -2.11 -4.28 -4.48
C HIS A 206 -2.21 -2.85 -5.06
N PRO A 207 -1.70 -1.83 -4.34
CA PRO A 207 -1.95 -0.42 -4.64
C PRO A 207 -1.08 0.16 -5.77
N ARG A 208 -0.34 -0.70 -6.50
CA ARG A 208 0.57 -0.23 -7.54
C ARG A 208 0.64 -1.21 -8.71
N ILE A 209 0.70 -0.66 -9.92
CA ILE A 209 0.94 -1.43 -11.14
C ILE A 209 1.73 -0.65 -12.16
N ASP A 210 2.66 -1.34 -12.82
CA ASP A 210 3.48 -0.82 -13.92
C ASP A 210 3.05 -1.46 -15.24
N PHE A 211 3.01 -0.67 -16.32
CA PHE A 211 2.72 -1.16 -17.68
C PHE A 211 3.41 -0.31 -18.74
N THR A 212 3.41 -0.79 -19.99
CA THR A 212 4.06 -0.10 -21.11
C THR A 212 3.13 -0.04 -22.32
N LEU A 213 3.07 1.13 -22.94
CA LEU A 213 2.31 1.39 -24.16
C LEU A 213 3.27 1.58 -25.35
N ASN A 214 3.00 0.87 -26.44
CA ASN A 214 3.79 0.96 -27.67
C ASN A 214 3.42 2.19 -28.52
N SER A 215 2.25 2.77 -28.30
CA SER A 215 1.70 3.93 -28.99
C SER A 215 0.85 4.74 -28.02
N SER A 216 0.62 6.02 -28.32
CA SER A 216 -0.36 6.81 -27.58
C SER A 216 -1.75 6.23 -27.75
N SER A 217 -2.46 6.05 -26.66
CA SER A 217 -3.75 5.36 -26.61
C SER A 217 -4.53 5.75 -25.36
N THR A 218 -5.86 5.64 -25.43
CA THR A 218 -6.74 5.68 -24.27
C THR A 218 -6.64 4.35 -23.50
N VAL A 219 -6.55 4.42 -22.19
CA VAL A 219 -6.60 3.26 -21.30
C VAL A 219 -7.66 3.44 -20.23
N TYR A 220 -8.20 2.32 -19.77
CA TYR A 220 -9.18 2.25 -18.71
C TYR A 220 -8.55 1.62 -17.48
N ILE A 221 -8.84 2.19 -16.32
CA ILE A 221 -8.26 1.76 -15.06
C ILE A 221 -9.43 1.42 -14.13
N ALA A 222 -9.55 0.15 -13.76
CA ALA A 222 -10.50 -0.32 -12.78
C ALA A 222 -9.80 -0.52 -11.44
N VAL A 223 -10.33 0.09 -10.39
CA VAL A 223 -9.92 -0.07 -8.99
C VAL A 223 -11.01 -0.86 -8.29
N SER A 224 -10.75 -2.13 -8.03
CA SER A 224 -11.68 -3.02 -7.35
C SER A 224 -11.26 -3.26 -5.91
N GLU A 225 -12.23 -3.36 -5.01
CA GLU A 225 -12.01 -3.89 -3.68
C GLU A 225 -11.57 -5.36 -3.78
N ASN A 226 -10.59 -5.76 -2.98
CA ASN A 226 -9.89 -7.04 -3.13
C ASN A 226 -9.65 -7.78 -1.80
N SER A 227 -10.50 -7.54 -0.79
CA SER A 227 -10.42 -8.31 0.45
C SER A 227 -11.00 -9.71 0.28
N VAL A 228 -10.65 -10.60 1.21
CA VAL A 228 -11.18 -11.96 1.25
C VAL A 228 -12.69 -11.97 1.50
N TYR A 229 -13.21 -10.97 2.21
CA TYR A 229 -14.58 -10.92 2.70
C TYR A 229 -15.41 -9.79 2.08
N HIS A 230 -14.84 -9.00 1.18
CA HIS A 230 -15.47 -7.82 0.61
C HIS A 230 -15.96 -6.85 1.67
N ASP A 231 -15.15 -6.62 2.69
CA ASP A 231 -15.48 -5.87 3.89
C ASP A 231 -14.63 -4.62 4.07
N THR A 232 -13.77 -4.30 3.09
CA THR A 232 -12.93 -3.11 3.13
C THR A 232 -13.58 -2.00 2.32
N SER A 233 -13.55 -0.77 2.84
CA SER A 233 -14.00 0.42 2.13
C SER A 233 -13.23 1.62 2.68
N GLY A 234 -13.07 2.67 1.88
CA GLY A 234 -12.30 3.82 2.32
C GLY A 234 -12.02 4.83 1.22
N TYR A 235 -11.50 5.97 1.65
CA TYR A 235 -10.97 6.99 0.75
C TYR A 235 -9.57 6.61 0.26
N TYR A 236 -9.28 6.99 -0.97
CA TYR A 236 -7.98 6.83 -1.58
C TYR A 236 -7.72 7.94 -2.60
N ASP A 237 -6.44 8.18 -2.84
CA ASP A 237 -5.97 8.99 -3.94
C ASP A 237 -5.51 8.06 -5.07
N ILE A 238 -5.73 8.47 -6.32
CA ILE A 238 -5.25 7.73 -7.50
C ILE A 238 -4.48 8.64 -8.43
N GLY A 239 -3.28 8.21 -8.80
CA GLY A 239 -2.45 8.89 -9.79
C GLY A 239 -1.90 7.93 -10.83
N ILE A 240 -1.69 8.46 -12.03
CA ILE A 240 -0.94 7.77 -13.08
C ILE A 240 0.29 8.59 -13.46
N TYR A 241 1.45 7.95 -13.40
CA TYR A 241 2.73 8.62 -13.47
C TYR A 241 3.63 8.01 -14.53
N ASP A 242 4.32 8.86 -15.28
CA ASP A 242 5.49 8.42 -16.05
C ASP A 242 6.71 8.24 -15.13
N ASP A 243 7.77 7.62 -15.65
CA ASP A 243 9.01 7.34 -14.90
C ASP A 243 9.66 8.56 -14.23
N SER A 244 9.40 9.78 -14.73
CA SER A 244 9.97 11.01 -14.19
C SER A 244 9.13 11.64 -13.08
N HIS A 245 7.87 11.21 -12.93
CA HIS A 245 6.91 11.79 -11.99
C HIS A 245 6.39 10.79 -10.96
N VAL A 246 6.77 9.51 -11.02
CA VAL A 246 6.42 8.56 -9.95
C VAL A 246 6.84 9.17 -8.61
N PRO A 247 5.91 9.38 -7.66
CA PRO A 247 6.23 9.91 -6.35
C PRO A 247 7.38 9.08 -5.78
N GLY A 248 8.54 9.71 -5.61
CA GLY A 248 9.65 9.06 -4.92
C GLY A 248 9.21 8.73 -3.50
N PHE A 249 9.86 7.77 -2.84
CA PHE A 249 9.54 7.40 -1.45
C PHE A 249 9.45 8.60 -0.49
N LEU A 250 10.19 9.70 -0.74
CA LEU A 250 10.13 10.91 0.09
C LEU A 250 8.97 11.84 -0.25
N ALA A 251 8.38 11.72 -1.44
CA ALA A 251 7.25 12.52 -1.89
C ALA A 251 5.91 11.92 -1.42
N SER A 252 5.87 10.61 -1.15
CA SER A 252 4.71 9.93 -0.56
C SER A 252 4.64 10.05 0.97
N LEU A 253 5.59 10.76 1.61
CA LEU A 253 5.54 10.99 3.05
C LEU A 253 4.70 12.22 3.32
N ASP A 254 3.61 12.05 4.07
CA ASP A 254 2.80 13.15 4.55
C ASP A 254 3.52 13.95 5.66
N GLU A 255 2.89 15.01 6.17
CA GLU A 255 3.48 15.84 7.23
C GLU A 255 3.74 15.03 8.52
N ASP A 256 2.91 14.03 8.82
CA ASP A 256 3.02 13.21 10.02
C ASP A 256 4.19 12.22 9.92
N ASP A 257 4.36 11.56 8.77
CA ASP A 257 5.51 10.72 8.45
C ASP A 257 6.83 11.49 8.55
N TRP A 258 6.86 12.73 8.06
CA TRP A 258 8.01 13.60 8.22
C TRP A 258 8.31 13.88 9.70
N ILE A 259 7.28 14.12 10.53
CA ILE A 259 7.44 14.28 11.97
C ILE A 259 8.03 13.01 12.59
N PHE A 260 7.51 11.82 12.25
CA PHE A 260 8.03 10.55 12.74
C PHE A 260 9.50 10.31 12.35
N ILE A 261 9.85 10.53 11.08
CA ILE A 261 11.23 10.40 10.60
C ILE A 261 12.14 11.39 11.33
N ILE A 262 11.73 12.64 11.51
CA ILE A 262 12.51 13.63 12.27
C ILE A 262 12.71 13.16 13.71
N ILE A 263 11.67 12.64 14.38
CA ILE A 263 11.79 12.11 15.74
C ILE A 263 12.79 10.94 15.79
N ILE A 264 12.70 9.99 14.84
CA ILE A 264 13.63 8.85 14.77
C ILE A 264 15.05 9.35 14.55
N VAL A 265 15.29 10.25 13.59
CA VAL A 265 16.64 10.77 13.31
C VAL A 265 17.18 11.54 14.52
N VAL A 266 16.38 12.41 15.15
CA VAL A 266 16.81 13.23 16.29
C VAL A 266 17.06 12.39 17.55
N THR A 267 16.34 11.28 17.75
CA THR A 267 16.50 10.45 18.96
C THR A 267 17.48 9.30 18.76
N PHE A 268 17.34 8.51 17.70
CA PHE A 268 18.17 7.32 17.47
C PHE A 268 19.59 7.67 17.05
N VAL A 269 19.80 8.67 16.19
CA VAL A 269 21.15 9.00 15.70
C VAL A 269 22.08 9.41 16.85
N PRO A 270 21.69 10.29 17.79
CA PRO A 270 22.54 10.60 18.95
C PRO A 270 22.77 9.40 19.88
N ILE A 271 21.77 8.53 20.08
CA ILE A 271 21.92 7.31 20.88
C ILE A 271 22.93 6.37 20.23
N CYS A 272 22.85 6.17 18.92
CA CYS A 272 23.79 5.35 18.16
C CYS A 272 25.21 5.94 18.20
N ILE A 273 25.34 7.25 17.98
CA ILE A 273 26.64 7.94 18.06
C ILE A 273 27.22 7.86 19.47
N GLY A 274 26.42 8.08 20.51
CA GLY A 274 26.84 8.00 21.91
C GLY A 274 27.24 6.59 22.32
N SER A 275 26.51 5.58 21.86
CA SER A 275 26.82 4.16 22.08
C SER A 275 28.12 3.77 21.39
N LEU A 276 28.32 4.21 20.13
CA LEU A 276 29.55 3.96 19.38
C LEU A 276 30.75 4.67 20.02
N ALA A 277 30.60 5.93 20.46
CA ALA A 277 31.64 6.67 21.16
C ALA A 277 32.02 6.02 22.50
N SER A 278 31.03 5.52 23.24
CA SER A 278 31.24 4.79 24.49
C SER A 278 31.96 3.46 24.26
N TYR A 279 31.58 2.73 23.21
CA TYR A 279 32.24 1.48 22.80
C TYR A 279 33.71 1.70 22.43
N ILE A 280 34.00 2.74 21.63
CA ILE A 280 35.37 3.09 21.24
C ILE A 280 36.20 3.54 22.44
N SER A 281 35.60 4.28 23.38
CA SER A 281 36.27 4.74 24.59
C SER A 281 36.61 3.58 25.54
N GLY A 282 35.73 2.58 25.65
CA GLY A 282 35.93 1.39 26.47
C GLY A 282 37.10 0.49 26.01
N ARG A 283 37.48 0.53 24.73
CA ARG A 283 38.62 -0.25 24.22
C ARG A 283 40.00 0.33 24.56
N LYS A 284 40.10 1.57 25.06
CA LYS A 284 41.40 2.20 25.38
C LYS A 284 41.87 2.01 26.82
N GLY A 285 41.14 1.30 27.67
CA GLY A 285 41.50 1.20 29.09
C GLY A 285 41.22 -0.17 29.70
N ARG A 286 42.10 -1.15 29.45
CA ARG A 286 42.55 -2.18 30.42
C ARG A 286 43.39 -3.26 29.74
N GLU A 287 44.63 -2.92 29.39
CA GLU A 287 45.74 -3.80 29.77
C GLU A 287 46.27 -3.26 31.09
N VAL A 288 45.48 -3.40 32.16
CA VAL A 288 46.07 -3.42 33.50
C VAL A 288 46.71 -4.79 33.58
N TYR A 289 47.96 -4.89 33.13
CA TYR A 289 48.82 -5.99 33.53
C TYR A 289 48.91 -5.89 35.04
N GLU A 290 48.13 -6.73 35.73
CA GLU A 290 48.26 -6.86 37.16
C GLU A 290 49.73 -7.22 37.44
N SER A 291 50.43 -6.34 38.15
CA SER A 291 51.87 -6.43 38.36
C SER A 291 52.15 -6.44 39.85
N ILE A 292 53.05 -7.31 40.28
CA ILE A 292 53.54 -7.32 41.66
C ILE A 292 54.82 -6.47 41.73
N ALA A 293 54.91 -5.59 42.73
CA ALA A 293 56.14 -4.86 43.02
C ALA A 293 57.04 -5.72 43.93
N VAL A 294 58.20 -6.14 43.44
CA VAL A 294 59.17 -6.95 44.18
C VAL A 294 60.43 -6.13 44.44
N GLU A 295 61.07 -6.34 45.60
CA GLU A 295 62.36 -5.73 45.91
C GLU A 295 63.48 -6.45 45.15
N ALA A 296 64.21 -5.71 44.31
CA ALA A 296 65.30 -6.28 43.51
C ALA A 296 66.63 -6.28 44.30
N PRO A 297 67.42 -7.36 44.25
CA PRO A 297 68.77 -7.36 44.80
C PRO A 297 69.67 -6.31 44.13
N ILE A 298 70.56 -5.69 44.92
CA ILE A 298 71.39 -4.54 44.48
C ILE A 298 72.24 -4.84 43.24
N HIS A 299 72.71 -6.08 43.08
CA HIS A 299 73.57 -6.49 41.95
C HIS A 299 72.82 -6.60 40.61
N VAL A 300 71.49 -6.54 40.63
CA VAL A 300 70.62 -6.67 39.45
C VAL A 300 70.27 -5.30 38.84
N ILE A 301 70.63 -4.22 39.53
CA ILE A 301 70.28 -2.85 39.13
C ILE A 301 71.46 -2.24 38.38
N PRO A 302 71.29 -1.80 37.12
CA PRO A 302 72.38 -1.16 36.39
C PRO A 302 72.93 0.08 37.11
N ASP A 303 74.26 0.23 37.16
CA ASP A 303 74.98 1.32 37.87
C ASP A 303 74.45 2.74 37.56
N LYS A 304 73.97 2.96 36.33
CA LYS A 304 73.37 4.23 35.89
C LYS A 304 72.12 4.63 36.67
N HIS A 305 71.39 3.67 37.23
CA HIS A 305 70.19 3.88 38.02
C HIS A 305 70.46 3.85 39.54
N GLN A 306 71.64 3.38 39.95
CA GLN A 306 72.04 3.30 41.36
C GLN A 306 72.32 4.68 41.98
N LYS A 307 72.55 5.71 41.16
CA LYS A 307 72.94 7.06 41.59
C LYS A 307 71.78 8.00 41.94
N SER A 308 70.52 7.63 41.73
CA SER A 308 69.39 8.43 42.22
C SER A 308 69.06 8.09 43.68
N ILE A 309 70.01 8.36 44.57
CA ILE A 309 69.80 8.23 46.01
C ILE A 309 68.89 9.39 46.42
N GLN A 310 67.62 9.10 46.73
CA GLN A 310 66.75 10.09 47.37
C GLN A 310 67.36 10.48 48.72
N SER A 311 67.31 11.78 49.04
CA SER A 311 67.92 12.43 50.21
C SER A 311 67.44 11.92 51.58
N HIS A 312 66.57 10.91 51.63
CA HIS A 312 66.01 10.30 52.84
C HIS A 312 66.67 8.99 53.28
N GLY A 313 67.71 8.51 52.60
CA GLY A 313 68.54 7.39 53.08
C GLY A 313 67.93 5.99 52.95
N SER A 314 66.67 5.85 52.48
CA SER A 314 66.11 4.54 52.09
C SER A 314 66.28 4.32 50.58
N GLN A 315 67.15 3.39 50.20
CA GLN A 315 67.24 2.89 48.82
C GLN A 315 66.10 1.90 48.56
N THR A 316 64.92 2.37 48.16
CA THR A 316 63.84 1.49 47.70
C THR A 316 63.83 1.47 46.17
N THR A 317 64.42 0.43 45.59
CA THR A 317 64.35 0.14 44.15
C THR A 317 63.38 -1.02 43.94
N THR A 318 62.09 -0.73 44.10
CA THR A 318 61.01 -1.65 43.75
C THR A 318 60.93 -1.77 42.23
N VAL A 319 60.79 -3.00 41.74
CA VAL A 319 60.58 -3.29 40.32
C VAL A 319 59.29 -4.08 40.16
N ARG A 320 58.56 -3.84 39.08
CA ARG A 320 57.29 -4.52 38.81
C ARG A 320 57.52 -5.72 37.89
N LEU A 321 56.98 -6.86 38.29
CA LEU A 321 56.92 -8.09 37.52
C LEU A 321 55.45 -8.40 37.17
N PRO A 322 55.16 -9.02 36.01
CA PRO A 322 53.81 -9.46 35.68
C PRO A 322 53.30 -10.52 36.67
N LEU A 323 52.01 -10.48 37.05
CA LEU A 323 51.40 -11.46 37.93
C LEU A 323 51.41 -12.88 37.38
N LYS A 324 51.48 -13.03 36.05
CA LYS A 324 51.54 -14.31 35.37
C LYS A 324 52.74 -14.37 34.45
N CYS A 325 53.41 -15.51 34.42
CA CYS A 325 54.52 -15.75 33.52
C CYS A 325 54.03 -15.67 32.05
N PRO A 326 54.64 -14.85 31.18
CA PRO A 326 54.22 -14.76 29.78
C PRO A 326 54.48 -16.05 28.99
N SER A 327 55.35 -16.94 29.48
CA SER A 327 55.67 -18.20 28.81
C SER A 327 54.74 -19.35 29.17
N CYS A 328 54.23 -19.42 30.40
CA CYS A 328 53.39 -20.55 30.86
C CYS A 328 52.08 -20.16 31.55
N GLY A 329 51.84 -18.88 31.81
CA GLY A 329 50.65 -18.37 32.48
C GLY A 329 50.58 -18.62 34.00
N ALA A 330 51.58 -19.29 34.59
CA ALA A 330 51.63 -19.55 36.03
C ALA A 330 51.76 -18.24 36.83
N GLU A 331 51.12 -18.20 37.99
CA GLU A 331 51.14 -17.04 38.88
C GLU A 331 52.54 -16.85 39.51
N VAL A 332 53.03 -15.62 39.53
CA VAL A 332 54.37 -15.28 40.00
C VAL A 332 54.23 -14.76 41.43
N SER A 333 54.72 -15.53 42.40
CA SER A 333 54.76 -15.09 43.81
C SER A 333 56.08 -14.39 44.13
N HIS A 334 56.07 -13.49 45.11
CA HIS A 334 57.28 -12.79 45.58
C HIS A 334 58.42 -13.71 46.01
N GLU A 335 58.08 -14.89 46.53
CA GLU A 335 59.03 -15.82 47.12
C GLU A 335 59.66 -16.78 46.10
N GLY A 336 59.10 -16.85 44.88
CA GLY A 336 59.49 -17.81 43.83
C GLY A 336 60.24 -17.22 42.64
N VAL A 337 60.85 -16.03 42.79
CA VAL A 337 61.50 -15.30 41.70
C VAL A 337 63.02 -15.43 41.79
N ASP A 338 63.61 -16.16 40.84
CA ASP A 338 65.07 -16.22 40.69
C ASP A 338 65.55 -15.15 39.70
N TRP A 339 66.33 -14.18 40.18
CA TRP A 339 66.92 -13.16 39.32
C TRP A 339 68.10 -13.74 38.53
N VAL A 340 68.05 -13.62 37.20
CA VAL A 340 69.05 -14.19 36.28
C VAL A 340 69.84 -13.14 35.51
N GLY A 341 69.39 -11.88 35.53
CA GLY A 341 70.09 -10.77 34.87
C GLY A 341 69.45 -9.43 35.20
N PRO A 342 70.03 -8.31 34.73
CA PRO A 342 69.54 -6.97 35.03
C PRO A 342 68.09 -6.77 34.58
N LEU A 343 67.18 -6.60 35.54
CA LEU A 343 65.72 -6.58 35.32
C LEU A 343 65.17 -7.86 34.66
N GLU A 344 65.83 -9.00 34.84
CA GLU A 344 65.40 -10.28 34.31
C GLU A 344 65.28 -11.30 35.43
N ALA A 345 64.08 -11.85 35.55
CA ALA A 345 63.75 -12.90 36.49
C ALA A 345 63.35 -14.17 35.73
N LYS A 346 63.55 -15.33 36.34
CA LYS A 346 63.18 -16.63 35.81
C LYS A 346 61.95 -17.14 36.55
N CYS A 347 60.96 -17.63 35.80
CA CYS A 347 59.77 -18.23 36.38
C CYS A 347 60.12 -19.58 37.05
N GLY A 348 59.79 -19.72 38.33
CA GLY A 348 60.04 -20.97 39.09
C GLY A 348 59.32 -22.21 38.55
N TYR A 349 58.26 -22.05 37.74
CA TYR A 349 57.49 -23.18 37.19
C TYR A 349 58.03 -23.70 35.86
N CYS A 350 58.22 -22.84 34.86
CA CYS A 350 58.62 -23.26 33.51
C CYS A 350 60.08 -22.93 33.16
N GLY A 351 60.76 -22.15 34.00
CA GLY A 351 62.11 -21.67 33.71
C GLY A 351 62.20 -20.59 32.62
N GLY A 352 61.08 -20.09 32.09
CA GLY A 352 61.06 -18.98 31.14
C GLY A 352 61.51 -17.67 31.79
N THR A 353 62.15 -16.80 31.01
CA THR A 353 62.62 -15.48 31.48
C THR A 353 61.52 -14.42 31.34
N MET A 354 61.38 -13.60 32.36
CA MET A 354 60.43 -12.49 32.44
C MET A 354 61.17 -11.20 32.79
N ARG A 355 60.79 -10.11 32.11
CA ARG A 355 61.44 -8.81 32.23
C ARG A 355 60.70 -7.93 33.23
N ALA A 356 61.42 -7.41 34.21
CA ALA A 356 60.93 -6.43 35.16
C ALA A 356 60.94 -5.02 34.56
N THR A 357 59.98 -4.20 34.95
CA THR A 357 59.95 -2.77 34.61
C THR A 357 60.10 -1.94 35.88
N PHE A 358 60.90 -0.88 35.83
CA PHE A 358 60.96 0.07 36.93
C PHE A 358 59.60 0.73 37.14
N GLU A 359 59.20 0.86 38.40
CA GLU A 359 58.05 1.67 38.76
C GLU A 359 58.43 3.15 38.59
N ARG A 360 57.76 3.86 37.68
CA ARG A 360 57.78 5.33 37.70
C ARG A 360 56.95 5.75 38.91
N VAL A 361 57.62 6.12 40.00
CA VAL A 361 57.00 6.82 41.13
C VAL A 361 56.54 8.20 40.69
#